data_AF-A0A0N9I6S1-F1
#
_entry.id   AF-A0A0N9I6S1-F1
#
_cell.length_a   1.000
_cell.length_b   1.000
_cell.length_c   1.000
_cell.angle_alpha   90.00
_cell.angle_beta   90.00
_cell.angle_gamma   90.00
#
_symmetry.space_group_name_H-M   'P 1'
#
loop_
_entity.id
_entity.type
_entity.pdbx_description
1 polymer ?
#
loop_
_entity_poly.entity_id
_entity_poly.type
_entity_poly.pdbx_seq_one_letter_code
_entity_poly.pdbx_strand_id
1 'polypeptide(L)'
;MLTRTPAADAAQLAHDMLDNHFRVVPIVDGGTLVGIVTRRDLLRTIARDDEAITRDVRHHLCRAFRRGNWSATVVDGVVTLVDEYGDAADRHIADVTARAVPGVAEVTTLASASS
;
A
#
# COMPACT_ATOMS: atom_id res chain seq x y z
N MET A 1 -24.50 -1.19 12.37
CA MET A 1 -23.49 -0.25 11.82
C MET A 1 -23.10 0.69 12.95
N LEU A 2 -21.81 0.80 13.27
CA LEU A 2 -21.30 1.72 14.28
C LEU A 2 -20.90 3.04 13.62
N THR A 3 -21.21 4.18 14.24
CA THR A 3 -20.73 5.49 13.83
C THR A 3 -19.86 6.12 14.91
N ARG A 4 -18.98 7.03 14.51
CA ARG A 4 -18.11 7.81 15.41
C ARG A 4 -18.09 9.28 15.01
N THR A 5 -17.62 10.14 15.90
CA THR A 5 -17.45 11.57 15.61
C THR A 5 -16.06 11.84 15.01
N PRO A 6 -15.83 13.01 14.38
CA PRO A 6 -14.51 13.36 13.84
C PRO A 6 -13.37 13.39 14.88
N ALA A 7 -13.70 13.45 16.16
CA ALA A 7 -12.74 13.46 17.25
C ALA A 7 -12.28 12.05 17.69
N ALA A 8 -12.81 10.98 17.08
CA ALA A 8 -12.43 9.61 17.43
C ALA A 8 -10.98 9.29 17.01
N ASP A 9 -10.25 8.62 17.89
CA ASP A 9 -8.88 8.17 17.63
C ASP A 9 -8.86 7.01 16.61
N ALA A 10 -7.91 7.03 15.68
CA ALA A 10 -7.66 5.95 14.72
C ALA A 10 -7.47 4.58 15.39
N ALA A 11 -6.80 4.51 16.54
CA ALA A 11 -6.64 3.28 17.32
C ALA A 11 -7.99 2.76 17.84
N GLN A 12 -8.86 3.67 18.30
CA GLN A 12 -10.19 3.31 18.75
C GLN A 12 -11.05 2.79 17.58
N LEU A 13 -10.95 3.44 16.42
CA LEU A 13 -11.57 2.94 15.18
C LEU A 13 -11.06 1.55 14.79
N ALA A 14 -9.75 1.29 14.95
CA ALA A 14 -9.16 -0.02 14.68
C ALA A 14 -9.74 -1.10 15.60
N HIS A 15 -9.81 -0.83 16.90
CA HIS A 15 -10.43 -1.73 17.87
C HIS A 15 -11.90 -2.00 17.54
N ASP A 16 -12.68 -0.94 17.31
CA ASP A 16 -14.08 -1.07 16.93
C ASP A 16 -14.27 -1.95 15.67
N MET A 17 -13.39 -1.81 14.68
CA MET A 17 -13.41 -2.61 13.44
C MET A 17 -13.00 -4.06 13.64
N LEU A 18 -12.04 -4.33 14.54
CA LEU A 18 -11.54 -5.68 14.82
C LEU A 18 -12.54 -6.46 15.67
N ASP A 19 -12.95 -5.89 16.81
CA ASP A 19 -13.76 -6.57 17.83
C ASP A 19 -15.16 -6.86 17.33
N ASN A 20 -15.71 -5.97 16.49
CA ASN A 20 -17.08 -6.09 15.98
C ASN A 20 -17.13 -6.53 14.51
N HIS A 21 -15.99 -6.92 13.94
CA HIS A 21 -15.84 -7.30 12.53
C HIS A 21 -16.37 -6.26 11.51
N PHE A 22 -16.42 -4.98 11.88
CA PHE A 22 -16.77 -3.92 10.94
C PHE A 22 -15.63 -3.66 9.96
N ARG A 23 -15.97 -3.49 8.67
CA ARG A 23 -15.00 -3.11 7.63
C ARG A 23 -14.86 -1.60 7.49
N VAL A 24 -15.84 -0.88 8.01
CA VAL A 24 -16.08 0.53 7.76
C VAL A 24 -16.76 1.16 8.98
N VAL A 25 -16.36 2.38 9.32
CA VAL A 25 -16.96 3.21 10.36
C VAL A 25 -17.30 4.58 9.76
N PRO A 26 -18.59 4.90 9.60
CA PRO A 26 -19.03 6.24 9.19
C PRO A 26 -18.76 7.27 10.28
N ILE A 27 -18.27 8.44 9.86
CA ILE A 27 -17.97 9.58 10.72
C ILE A 27 -19.09 10.60 10.61
N VAL A 28 -19.72 10.91 11.74
CA VAL A 28 -20.91 11.77 11.83
C VAL A 28 -20.61 12.97 12.72
N ASP A 29 -20.93 14.17 12.26
CA ASP A 29 -20.85 15.41 13.03
C ASP A 29 -22.23 16.08 13.13
N GLY A 30 -22.69 16.38 14.34
CA GLY A 30 -24.02 16.96 14.57
C GLY A 30 -25.19 16.18 13.96
N GLY A 31 -25.06 14.85 13.79
CA GLY A 31 -26.06 14.01 13.12
C GLY A 31 -25.93 13.93 11.59
N THR A 32 -24.97 14.62 11.00
CA THR A 32 -24.68 14.62 9.56
C THR A 32 -23.49 13.71 9.24
N LEU A 33 -23.62 12.83 8.25
CA LEU A 33 -22.50 12.03 7.75
C LEU A 33 -21.48 12.93 7.05
N VAL A 34 -20.25 12.99 7.58
CA VAL A 34 -19.17 13.83 7.06
C VAL A 34 -18.02 13.05 6.43
N GLY A 35 -17.96 11.73 6.66
CA GLY A 35 -16.92 10.89 6.08
C GLY A 35 -17.07 9.42 6.40
N ILE A 36 -16.17 8.62 5.85
CA ILE A 36 -16.12 7.18 6.04
C ILE A 36 -14.66 6.79 6.27
N VAL A 37 -14.39 6.03 7.34
CA VAL A 37 -13.08 5.43 7.59
C VAL A 37 -13.18 3.93 7.37
N THR A 38 -12.22 3.38 6.63
CA THR A 38 -12.10 1.95 6.34
C THR A 38 -10.86 1.36 7.02
N ARG A 39 -10.78 0.03 7.07
CA ARG A 39 -9.56 -0.65 7.54
C ARG A 39 -8.32 -0.25 6.74
N ARG A 40 -8.46 0.03 5.44
CA ARG A 40 -7.34 0.47 4.58
C ARG A 40 -6.81 1.83 5.02
N ASP A 41 -7.70 2.75 5.40
CA ASP A 41 -7.30 4.08 5.87
C ASP A 41 -6.50 3.99 7.17
N LEU A 42 -6.87 3.06 8.07
CA LEU A 42 -6.13 2.79 9.30
C LEU A 42 -4.78 2.12 9.04
N LEU A 43 -4.68 1.27 8.01
CA LEU A 43 -3.39 0.72 7.59
C LEU A 43 -2.48 1.81 7.02
N ARG A 44 -3.03 2.80 6.31
CA ARG A 44 -2.26 3.92 5.77
C ARG A 44 -1.62 4.76 6.87
N THR A 45 -2.25 4.94 8.03
CA THR A 45 -1.68 5.77 9.11
C THR A 45 -0.51 5.11 9.84
N ILE A 46 -0.39 3.77 9.77
CA ILE A 46 0.74 3.00 10.33
C ILE A 46 1.75 2.58 9.26
N ALA A 47 1.40 2.69 7.98
CA ALA A 47 2.29 2.33 6.88
C ALA A 47 3.54 3.20 6.90
N ARG A 48 4.69 2.61 6.53
CA ARG A 48 5.90 3.40 6.29
C ARG A 48 5.61 4.36 5.14
N ASP A 49 6.27 5.51 5.20
CA ASP A 49 6.22 6.51 4.15
C ASP A 49 6.51 5.88 2.76
N ASP A 50 5.62 6.12 1.80
CA ASP A 50 5.68 5.51 0.47
C ASP A 50 6.98 5.88 -0.27
N GLU A 51 7.56 7.06 -0.02
CA GLU A 51 8.84 7.46 -0.59
C GLU A 51 9.98 6.62 0.00
N ALA A 52 9.94 6.36 1.30
CA ALA A 52 10.89 5.45 1.94
C ALA A 52 10.77 4.02 1.40
N ILE A 53 9.54 3.49 1.27
CA ILE A 53 9.31 2.17 0.66
C ILE A 53 9.82 2.15 -0.79
N THR A 54 9.50 3.18 -1.58
CA THR A 54 9.93 3.32 -2.98
C THR A 54 11.46 3.26 -3.08
N ARG A 55 12.16 4.03 -2.24
CA ARG A 55 13.63 4.05 -2.21
C ARG A 55 14.20 2.68 -1.87
N ASP A 56 13.68 2.03 -0.84
CA ASP A 56 14.16 0.73 -0.38
C ASP A 56 13.91 -0.35 -1.46
N VAL A 57 12.72 -0.38 -2.07
CA VAL A 57 12.39 -1.26 -3.21
C VAL A 57 13.36 -1.04 -4.36
N ARG A 58 13.56 0.21 -4.81
CA ARG A 58 14.49 0.53 -5.90
C ARG A 58 15.92 0.09 -5.57
N HIS A 59 16.35 0.30 -4.34
CA HIS A 59 17.67 -0.13 -3.88
C HIS A 59 17.84 -1.66 -3.95
N HIS A 60 16.84 -2.41 -3.51
CA HIS A 60 16.86 -3.88 -3.56
C HIS A 60 16.84 -4.41 -4.99
N LEU A 61 16.00 -3.84 -5.87
CA LEU A 61 15.94 -4.22 -7.28
C LEU A 61 17.29 -3.96 -7.99
N CYS A 62 17.92 -2.81 -7.74
CA CYS A 62 19.24 -2.48 -8.30
C CYS A 62 20.33 -3.48 -7.87
N ARG A 63 20.22 -4.07 -6.67
CA ARG A 63 21.17 -5.09 -6.20
C ARG A 63 20.88 -6.48 -6.77
N ALA A 64 19.61 -6.81 -6.96
CA ALA A 64 19.17 -8.11 -7.47
C ALA A 64 19.42 -8.25 -8.99
N PHE A 65 19.29 -7.15 -9.74
CA PHE A 65 19.39 -7.14 -11.19
C PHE A 65 20.56 -6.29 -11.66
N ARG A 66 21.41 -6.84 -12.54
CA ARG A 66 22.55 -6.09 -13.12
C ARG A 66 22.15 -5.08 -14.20
N ARG A 67 20.93 -5.17 -14.73
CA ARG A 67 20.35 -4.27 -15.72
C ARG A 67 19.21 -3.49 -15.06
N GLY A 68 19.33 -2.16 -15.01
CA GLY A 68 18.39 -1.27 -14.31
C GLY A 68 17.11 -1.05 -15.09
N ASN A 69 16.30 -2.10 -15.26
CA ASN A 69 15.15 -2.11 -16.17
C ASN A 69 13.81 -2.02 -15.44
N TRP A 70 13.83 -1.74 -14.14
CA TRP A 70 12.66 -1.73 -13.27
C TRP A 70 12.43 -0.35 -12.70
N SER A 71 11.25 0.21 -12.95
CA SER A 71 10.76 1.36 -12.19
C SER A 71 9.76 0.89 -11.13
N ALA A 72 9.78 1.57 -9.99
CA ALA A 72 8.87 1.30 -8.88
C ALA A 72 8.23 2.60 -8.41
N THR A 73 6.92 2.57 -8.23
CA THR A 73 6.14 3.59 -7.54
C THR A 73 5.35 2.93 -6.42
N VAL A 74 5.11 3.65 -5.33
CA VAL A 74 4.37 3.15 -4.18
C VAL A 74 3.25 4.10 -3.86
N VAL A 75 2.06 3.55 -3.65
CA VAL A 75 0.87 4.26 -3.16
C VAL A 75 0.20 3.39 -2.12
N ASP A 76 0.14 3.85 -0.88
CA ASP A 76 -0.41 3.14 0.27
C ASP A 76 0.27 1.78 0.53
N GLY A 77 1.59 1.74 0.43
CA GLY A 77 2.36 0.49 0.53
C GLY A 77 2.10 -0.51 -0.62
N VAL A 78 1.30 -0.14 -1.63
CA VAL A 78 1.13 -0.94 -2.85
C VAL A 78 2.20 -0.54 -3.84
N VAL A 79 3.11 -1.47 -4.13
CA VAL A 79 4.19 -1.27 -5.09
C VAL A 79 3.67 -1.58 -6.49
N THR A 80 3.82 -0.63 -7.41
CA THR A 80 3.66 -0.88 -8.84
C THR A 80 5.05 -0.97 -9.47
N LEU A 81 5.37 -2.14 -9.99
CA LEU A 81 6.58 -2.40 -10.76
C LEU A 81 6.28 -2.27 -12.25
N VAL A 82 7.15 -1.57 -12.97
CA VAL A 82 7.11 -1.51 -14.43
C VAL A 82 8.40 -2.08 -14.98
N ASP A 83 8.26 -3.08 -15.85
CA ASP A 83 9.36 -3.73 -16.56
C ASP A 83 9.52 -3.08 -17.94
N GLU A 84 10.61 -2.35 -18.16
CA GLU A 84 10.88 -1.64 -19.41
C GLU A 84 11.34 -2.55 -20.56
N TYR A 85 11.74 -3.80 -20.30
CA TYR A 85 12.39 -4.66 -21.31
C TYR A 85 11.79 -6.07 -21.44
N GLY A 86 10.86 -6.46 -20.57
CA GLY A 86 9.91 -7.55 -20.84
C GLY A 86 10.44 -8.97 -20.66
N ASP A 87 11.44 -9.20 -19.79
CA ASP A 87 11.89 -10.57 -19.50
C ASP A 87 10.95 -11.23 -18.47
N ALA A 88 10.21 -12.25 -18.93
CA ALA A 88 9.25 -12.97 -18.10
C ALA A 88 9.90 -13.70 -16.90
N ALA A 89 11.18 -14.08 -17.00
CA ALA A 89 11.88 -14.76 -15.92
C ALA A 89 12.21 -13.82 -14.75
N ASP A 90 12.51 -12.54 -15.04
CA ASP A 90 12.90 -11.56 -14.02
C ASP A 90 11.72 -11.08 -13.18
N ARG A 91 10.49 -11.13 -13.72
CA ARG A 91 9.29 -10.63 -13.04
C ARG A 91 9.01 -11.31 -11.71
N HIS A 92 9.18 -12.62 -11.63
CA HIS A 92 8.96 -13.35 -10.37
C HIS A 92 9.98 -12.94 -9.30
N ILE A 93 11.25 -12.80 -9.70
CA ILE A 93 12.33 -12.39 -8.80
C ILE A 93 12.10 -10.94 -8.33
N ALA A 94 11.60 -10.06 -9.21
CA ALA A 94 11.30 -8.68 -8.88
C ALA A 94 10.15 -8.56 -7.88
N ASP A 95 9.08 -9.34 -8.05
CA ASP A 95 7.97 -9.43 -7.08
C ASP A 95 8.46 -9.88 -5.70
N VAL A 96 9.22 -10.98 -5.64
CA VAL A 96 9.78 -11.51 -4.38
C VAL A 96 10.70 -10.48 -3.71
N THR A 97 11.54 -9.80 -4.49
CA THR A 97 12.46 -8.78 -4.00
C THR A 97 11.72 -7.57 -3.43
N ALA A 98 10.68 -7.10 -4.10
CA ALA A 98 9.86 -5.99 -3.63
C ALA A 98 9.08 -6.36 -2.36
N ARG A 99 8.46 -7.56 -2.30
CA ARG A 99 7.72 -8.03 -1.12
C ARG A 99 8.58 -8.18 0.14
N ALA A 100 9.88 -8.38 -0.03
CA ALA A 100 10.80 -8.47 1.10
C ALA A 100 11.05 -7.12 1.79
N VAL A 101 10.64 -5.99 1.19
CA VAL A 101 10.81 -4.66 1.77
C VAL A 101 9.75 -4.40 2.84
N PRO A 102 10.14 -4.08 4.09
CA PRO A 102 9.20 -3.71 5.14
C PRO A 102 8.33 -2.51 4.75
N GLY A 103 7.01 -2.68 4.86
CA GLY A 103 6.02 -1.68 4.47
C GLY A 103 5.29 -2.00 3.16
N VAL A 104 5.77 -2.96 2.38
CA VAL A 104 5.08 -3.43 1.16
C VAL A 104 3.88 -4.29 1.54
N ALA A 105 2.68 -3.81 1.22
CA ALA A 105 1.43 -4.52 1.44
C ALA A 105 1.07 -5.42 0.25
N GLU A 106 1.32 -4.93 -0.96
CA GLU A 106 0.98 -5.62 -2.21
C GLU A 106 1.95 -5.19 -3.32
N VAL A 107 2.13 -6.04 -4.33
CA VAL A 107 2.94 -5.77 -5.51
C VAL A 107 2.15 -6.09 -6.76
N THR A 108 2.05 -5.12 -7.66
CA THR A 108 1.46 -5.26 -9.01
C THR A 108 2.54 -5.01 -10.04
N THR A 109 2.60 -5.84 -11.10
CA THR A 109 3.51 -5.59 -12.23
C THR A 109 2.73 -5.17 -13.47
N LEU A 110 3.14 -4.06 -14.08
CA LEU A 110 2.67 -3.62 -15.38
C LEU A 110 3.73 -3.96 -16.44
N ALA A 111 3.30 -4.53 -17.56
CA ALA A 111 4.16 -4.65 -18.73
C ALA A 111 4.26 -3.27 -19.38
N SER A 112 5.47 -2.81 -19.69
CA SER A 112 5.62 -1.61 -20.53
C SER A 112 4.99 -1.88 -21.89
N ALA A 113 4.03 -1.07 -22.29
CA ALA A 113 3.51 -1.10 -23.64
C ALA A 113 4.65 -0.72 -24.58
N SER A 114 5.24 -1.71 -25.26
CA SER A 114 6.18 -1.47 -26.35
C SER A 114 5.48 -0.63 -27.42
N SER A 115 5.96 0.60 -27.65
CA SER A 115 5.73 1.34 -28.89
C SER A 115 6.87 1.06 -29.87
#